data_AF-A0A6H1K3A3-F1
#
_entry.id   AF-A0A6H1K3A3-F1
#
_cell.length_a   1.000
_cell.length_b   1.000
_cell.length_c   1.000
_cell.angle_alpha   90.00
_cell.angle_beta   90.00
_cell.angle_gamma   90.00
#
_symmetry.space_group_name_H-M   'P 1'
#
loop_
_entity.id
_entity.type
_entity.pdbx_description
1 polymer ?
#
loop_
_entity_poly.entity_id
_entity_poly.type
_entity_poly.pdbx_seq_one_letter_code
_entity_poly.pdbx_strand_id
1 'polypeptide(L)'
;MKDPDAAFMMGVLEARIGGREYFLIASSGGRKNQPLVPWIKQKHLGGISYHQGAWESVNPTIPVTHRGWVTIRGEKVDLGTHIAPEDVGRRCSAIKLLLGLGGKRLEWKSVEYLRMSEMVFVGPEADNLKMRPWHGMGAINSWTAHSCNVCEARIPYLICDVPANQIVD
;
A
#
# COMPACT_ATOMS: atom_id res chain seq x y z
N MET A 1 -1.75 -17.32 -12.49
CA MET A 1 -1.80 -16.07 -13.30
C MET A 1 -1.30 -16.43 -14.69
N LYS A 2 -1.94 -15.97 -15.78
CA LYS A 2 -1.61 -16.41 -17.16
C LYS A 2 -0.71 -15.42 -17.93
N ASP A 3 -0.25 -14.36 -17.27
CA ASP A 3 0.56 -13.34 -17.91
C ASP A 3 2.04 -13.59 -17.57
N PRO A 4 2.83 -14.16 -18.50
CA PRO A 4 4.21 -14.54 -18.22
C PRO A 4 5.13 -13.33 -18.08
N ASP A 5 4.73 -12.16 -18.58
CA ASP A 5 5.52 -10.94 -18.55
C ASP A 5 5.21 -10.01 -17.35
N ALA A 6 4.28 -10.43 -16.48
CA ALA A 6 3.82 -9.61 -15.37
C ALA A 6 4.90 -9.44 -14.29
N ALA A 7 5.27 -8.19 -14.01
CA ALA A 7 6.06 -7.82 -12.84
C ALA A 7 5.34 -6.73 -12.05
N PHE A 8 5.03 -6.99 -10.78
CA PHE A 8 4.33 -6.05 -9.92
C PHE A 8 4.67 -6.26 -8.44
N MET A 9 4.51 -5.21 -7.66
CA MET A 9 4.62 -5.30 -6.21
C MET A 9 3.30 -5.79 -5.64
N MET A 10 3.36 -6.77 -4.74
CA MET A 10 2.26 -7.21 -3.91
C MET A 10 2.52 -6.78 -2.48
N GLY A 11 1.49 -6.32 -1.80
CA GLY A 11 1.57 -5.99 -0.38
C GLY A 11 0.42 -6.61 0.38
N VAL A 12 0.70 -6.98 1.63
CA VAL A 12 -0.28 -7.48 2.60
C VAL A 12 -0.31 -6.57 3.82
N LEU A 13 -1.49 -6.39 4.40
CA LEU A 13 -1.70 -5.67 5.64
C LEU A 13 -2.55 -6.51 6.59
N GLU A 14 -2.03 -6.73 7.79
CA GLU A 14 -2.73 -7.33 8.93
C GLU A 14 -2.90 -6.22 9.98
N ALA A 15 -4.12 -5.92 10.40
CA ALA A 15 -4.34 -4.95 11.47
C ALA A 15 -5.41 -5.42 12.44
N ARG A 16 -5.26 -5.06 13.72
CA ARG A 16 -6.33 -5.16 14.72
C ARG A 16 -6.57 -3.81 15.35
N ILE A 17 -7.77 -3.31 15.16
CA ILE A 17 -8.18 -1.94 15.44
C ILE A 17 -9.54 -1.98 16.13
N GLY A 18 -9.61 -1.47 17.36
CA GLY A 18 -10.83 -1.52 18.18
C GLY A 18 -11.36 -2.94 18.36
N GLY A 19 -10.46 -3.92 18.51
CA GLY A 19 -10.81 -5.35 18.62
C GLY A 19 -11.31 -6.01 17.34
N ARG A 20 -11.30 -5.32 16.18
CA ARG A 20 -11.65 -5.89 14.87
C ARG A 20 -10.39 -6.13 14.04
N GLU A 21 -10.32 -7.27 13.38
CA GLU A 21 -9.21 -7.65 12.51
C GLU A 21 -9.48 -7.31 11.04
N TYR A 22 -8.42 -6.92 10.33
CA TYR A 22 -8.43 -6.55 8.92
C TYR A 22 -7.26 -7.24 8.21
N PHE A 23 -7.56 -7.95 7.12
CA PHE A 23 -6.60 -8.69 6.31
C PHE A 23 -6.70 -8.24 4.86
N LEU A 24 -5.84 -7.31 4.46
CA LEU A 24 -5.92 -6.65 3.16
C LEU A 24 -4.76 -7.06 2.26
N ILE A 25 -5.02 -7.17 0.96
CA ILE A 25 -3.99 -7.39 -0.05
C ILE A 25 -4.14 -6.38 -1.20
N ALA A 26 -3.03 -5.80 -1.63
CA ALA A 26 -3.00 -4.88 -2.76
C ALA A 26 -1.86 -5.24 -3.71
N SER A 27 -1.97 -4.75 -4.94
CA SER A 27 -0.86 -4.79 -5.90
C SER A 27 -0.61 -3.42 -6.50
N SER A 28 0.60 -3.15 -6.96
CA SER A 28 0.93 -1.88 -7.64
C SER A 28 0.07 -1.62 -8.90
N GLY A 29 -0.64 -2.64 -9.40
CA GLY A 29 -1.58 -2.55 -10.52
C GLY A 29 -0.90 -2.65 -11.89
N GLY A 30 -1.72 -2.59 -12.95
CA GLY A 30 -1.28 -2.77 -14.34
C GLY A 30 -0.38 -1.66 -14.89
N ARG A 31 0.11 -1.87 -16.12
CA ARG A 31 1.07 -1.00 -16.82
C ARG A 31 0.59 0.47 -16.88
N LYS A 32 1.54 1.41 -17.01
CA LYS A 32 1.26 2.83 -17.27
C LYS A 32 0.30 2.89 -18.47
N ASN A 33 -0.84 3.57 -18.32
CA ASN A 33 -1.91 3.72 -19.33
C ASN A 33 -2.92 2.56 -19.49
N GLN A 34 -2.94 1.56 -18.60
CA GLN A 34 -4.03 0.58 -18.55
C GLN A 34 -5.04 0.88 -17.42
N PRO A 35 -6.31 0.44 -17.58
CA PRO A 35 -7.28 0.46 -16.49
C PRO A 35 -6.69 -0.21 -15.24
N LEU A 36 -7.10 0.25 -14.06
CA LEU A 36 -6.72 -0.35 -12.78
C LEU A 36 -7.33 -1.75 -12.65
N VAL A 37 -6.80 -2.72 -13.39
CA VAL A 37 -7.14 -4.12 -13.23
C VAL A 37 -6.24 -4.68 -12.13
N PRO A 38 -6.82 -5.22 -11.04
CA PRO A 38 -6.01 -5.81 -9.99
C PRO A 38 -5.35 -7.10 -10.48
N TRP A 39 -4.03 -7.19 -10.31
CA TRP A 39 -3.28 -8.42 -10.57
C TRP A 39 -3.72 -9.57 -9.65
N ILE A 40 -4.11 -9.20 -8.43
CA ILE A 40 -4.56 -10.11 -7.39
C ILE A 40 -6.10 -10.06 -7.34
N LYS A 41 -6.73 -11.21 -7.59
CA LYS A 41 -8.19 -11.37 -7.59
C LYS A 41 -8.59 -12.25 -6.41
N GLN A 42 -9.86 -12.20 -5.98
CA GLN A 42 -10.34 -13.00 -4.86
C GLN A 42 -10.01 -14.50 -4.98
N LYS A 43 -10.12 -15.07 -6.18
CA LYS A 43 -9.76 -16.46 -6.45
C LYS A 43 -8.29 -16.81 -6.15
N HIS A 44 -7.38 -15.84 -6.18
CA HIS A 44 -5.96 -16.06 -5.83
C HIS A 44 -5.76 -16.15 -4.31
N LEU A 45 -6.74 -15.69 -3.50
CA LEU A 45 -6.66 -15.68 -2.04
C LEU A 45 -7.15 -16.99 -1.43
N GLY A 46 -7.89 -17.81 -2.19
CA GLY A 46 -8.44 -19.08 -1.69
C GLY A 46 -7.41 -20.11 -1.25
N GLY A 47 -6.13 -19.95 -1.61
CA GLY A 47 -5.03 -20.81 -1.18
C GLY A 47 -4.31 -20.34 0.09
N ILE A 48 -4.68 -19.19 0.67
CA ILE A 48 -4.06 -18.67 1.89
C ILE A 48 -4.74 -19.32 3.08
N SER A 49 -4.04 -20.24 3.76
CA SER A 49 -4.56 -20.96 4.94
C SER A 49 -4.57 -20.11 6.20
N TYR A 50 -3.59 -19.22 6.36
CA TYR A 50 -3.53 -18.26 7.46
C TYR A 50 -4.67 -17.23 7.30
N HIS A 51 -5.61 -17.18 8.26
CA HIS A 51 -6.85 -16.40 8.17
C HIS A 51 -7.68 -16.71 6.91
N GLN A 52 -7.90 -18.00 6.64
CA GLN A 52 -8.62 -18.48 5.46
C GLN A 52 -9.99 -17.79 5.30
N GLY A 53 -10.23 -17.24 4.10
CA GLY A 53 -11.48 -16.55 3.76
C GLY A 53 -11.60 -15.11 4.26
N ALA A 54 -10.72 -14.65 5.15
CA ALA A 54 -10.77 -13.29 5.69
C ALA A 54 -10.05 -12.25 4.82
N TRP A 55 -9.15 -12.69 3.92
CA TRP A 55 -8.37 -11.80 3.06
C TRP A 55 -9.23 -11.10 2.00
N GLU A 56 -9.04 -9.79 1.90
CA GLU A 56 -9.75 -8.91 0.96
C GLU A 56 -8.77 -8.18 0.04
N SER A 57 -9.02 -8.22 -1.27
CA SER A 57 -8.24 -7.40 -2.20
C SER A 57 -8.76 -5.95 -2.24
N VAL A 58 -7.87 -4.99 -1.96
CA VAL A 58 -8.17 -3.56 -2.01
C VAL A 58 -7.46 -2.87 -3.17
N ASN A 59 -8.20 -2.03 -3.89
CA ASN A 59 -7.70 -1.31 -5.07
C ASN A 59 -8.28 0.11 -5.14
N PRO A 60 -8.05 0.96 -4.12
CA PRO A 60 -8.53 2.32 -4.15
C PRO A 60 -7.89 3.14 -5.28
N THR A 61 -8.60 4.17 -5.73
CA THR A 61 -8.03 5.21 -6.59
C THR A 61 -7.01 6.01 -5.78
N ILE A 62 -5.81 6.16 -6.31
CA ILE A 62 -4.78 7.01 -5.69
C ILE A 62 -4.91 8.43 -6.27
N PRO A 63 -5.01 9.47 -5.41
CA PRO A 63 -5.00 10.85 -5.88
C PRO A 63 -3.76 11.15 -6.72
N VAL A 64 -3.94 11.89 -7.82
CA VAL A 64 -2.86 12.24 -8.75
C VAL A 64 -2.28 13.63 -8.48
N THR A 65 -2.79 14.33 -7.48
CA THR A 65 -2.33 15.65 -7.03
C THR A 65 -1.97 15.59 -5.55
N HIS A 66 -1.25 16.58 -5.04
CA HIS A 66 -0.94 16.67 -3.60
C HIS A 66 -2.19 16.81 -2.73
N ARG A 67 -3.36 17.07 -3.31
CA ARG A 67 -4.61 17.31 -2.57
C ARG A 67 -5.56 16.13 -2.64
N GLY A 68 -6.45 16.08 -1.65
CA GLY A 68 -7.54 15.08 -1.61
C GLY A 68 -7.08 13.72 -1.12
N TRP A 69 -5.98 13.67 -0.37
CA TRP A 69 -5.56 12.47 0.35
C TRP A 69 -6.37 12.33 1.62
N VAL A 70 -6.46 11.07 2.07
CA VAL A 70 -7.22 10.72 3.26
C VAL A 70 -6.36 9.80 4.11
N THR A 71 -6.24 10.11 5.41
CA THR A 71 -5.49 9.29 6.37
C THR A 71 -6.21 7.97 6.60
N ILE A 72 -5.53 7.03 7.27
CA ILE A 72 -6.18 5.80 7.78
C ILE A 72 -7.33 6.11 8.75
N ARG A 73 -7.42 7.33 9.32
CA ARG A 73 -8.53 7.78 10.17
C ARG A 73 -9.71 8.36 9.38
N GLY A 74 -9.59 8.51 8.07
CA GLY A 74 -10.59 9.20 7.26
C GLY A 74 -10.46 10.73 7.24
N GLU A 75 -9.39 11.27 7.81
CA GLU A 75 -9.15 12.73 7.82
C GLU A 75 -8.58 13.18 6.50
N LYS A 76 -8.96 14.38 6.05
CA LYS A 76 -8.38 14.97 4.85
C LYS A 76 -6.98 15.48 5.15
N VAL A 77 -6.03 15.12 4.29
CA VAL A 77 -4.65 15.58 4.36
C VAL A 77 -4.19 15.99 2.97
N ASP A 78 -3.29 16.97 2.91
CA ASP A 78 -2.56 17.32 1.70
C ASP A 78 -1.10 16.88 1.87
N LEU A 79 -0.53 16.31 0.81
CA LEU A 79 0.88 15.93 0.78
C LEU A 79 1.78 17.16 0.69
N GLY A 80 2.97 17.08 1.28
CA GLY A 80 3.99 18.12 1.18
C GLY A 80 4.46 18.34 -0.26
N THR A 81 4.74 19.59 -0.60
CA THR A 81 5.23 19.98 -1.94
C THR A 81 6.64 19.47 -2.25
N HIS A 82 7.36 18.94 -1.26
CA HIS A 82 8.65 18.28 -1.43
C HIS A 82 8.53 16.94 -2.18
N ILE A 83 7.33 16.33 -2.21
CA ILE A 83 7.08 15.11 -2.97
C ILE A 83 6.97 15.47 -4.45
N ALA A 84 7.84 14.90 -5.27
CA ALA A 84 7.87 15.17 -6.70
C ALA A 84 6.50 14.88 -7.36
N PRO A 85 5.97 15.76 -8.23
CA PRO A 85 4.66 15.58 -8.85
C PRO A 85 4.44 14.23 -9.53
N GLU A 86 5.49 13.67 -10.15
CA GLU A 86 5.50 12.35 -10.78
C GLU A 86 5.34 11.17 -9.80
N ASP A 87 5.66 11.39 -8.54
CA ASP A 87 5.66 10.39 -7.48
C ASP A 87 4.36 10.38 -6.65
N VAL A 88 3.64 11.50 -6.62
CA VAL A 88 2.36 11.65 -5.93
C VAL A 88 1.38 10.55 -6.33
N GLY A 89 1.08 10.43 -7.62
CA GLY A 89 0.11 9.47 -8.16
C GLY A 89 0.65 8.04 -8.32
N ARG A 90 1.86 7.75 -7.82
CA ARG A 90 2.51 6.46 -8.05
C ARG A 90 1.78 5.33 -7.33
N ARG A 91 1.41 4.30 -8.09
CA ARG A 91 0.53 3.21 -7.64
C ARG A 91 1.27 2.16 -6.81
N CYS A 92 1.65 2.47 -5.58
CA CYS A 92 2.33 1.52 -4.70
C CYS A 92 1.35 0.66 -3.91
N SER A 93 1.70 -0.60 -3.62
CA SER A 93 0.85 -1.50 -2.82
C SER A 93 0.63 -0.98 -1.40
N ALA A 94 1.69 -0.56 -0.70
CA ALA A 94 1.60 0.02 0.64
C ALA A 94 0.58 1.18 0.71
N ILE A 95 0.66 2.12 -0.23
CA ILE A 95 -0.26 3.27 -0.29
C ILE A 95 -1.70 2.80 -0.51
N LYS A 96 -1.93 1.81 -1.38
CA LYS A 96 -3.26 1.23 -1.58
C LYS A 96 -3.79 0.50 -0.35
N LEU A 97 -2.93 -0.18 0.40
CA LEU A 97 -3.32 -0.86 1.63
C LEU A 97 -3.77 0.15 2.69
N LEU A 98 -3.00 1.22 2.88
CA LEU A 98 -3.34 2.28 3.83
C LEU A 98 -4.63 3.01 3.42
N LEU A 99 -4.76 3.43 2.16
CA LEU A 99 -6.00 4.03 1.67
C LEU A 99 -7.19 3.07 1.73
N GLY A 100 -6.96 1.77 1.47
CA GLY A 100 -7.98 0.72 1.56
C GLY A 100 -8.45 0.52 3.01
N LEU A 101 -7.53 0.57 3.97
CA LEU A 101 -7.84 0.52 5.39
C LEU A 101 -8.62 1.77 5.82
N GLY A 102 -8.18 2.97 5.43
CA GLY A 102 -8.90 4.23 5.70
C GLY A 102 -10.30 4.27 5.09
N GLY A 103 -10.49 3.64 3.93
CA GLY A 103 -11.79 3.47 3.28
C GLY A 103 -12.80 2.66 4.10
N LYS A 104 -12.36 1.89 5.10
CA LYS A 104 -13.24 1.18 6.04
C LYS A 104 -13.90 2.10 7.06
N ARG A 105 -13.49 3.38 7.14
CA ARG A 105 -14.05 4.41 8.04
C ARG A 105 -14.15 3.91 9.48
N LEU A 106 -13.01 3.48 10.01
CA LEU A 106 -12.93 2.84 11.31
C LEU A 106 -13.14 3.87 12.42
N GLU A 107 -14.12 3.63 13.30
CA GLU A 107 -14.22 4.36 14.57
C GLU A 107 -13.26 3.74 15.59
N TRP A 108 -12.00 4.13 15.49
CA TRP A 108 -10.92 3.57 16.26
C TRP A 108 -10.47 4.45 17.42
N LYS A 109 -10.51 3.86 18.61
CA LYS A 109 -9.94 4.39 19.86
C LYS A 109 -8.56 3.81 20.16
N SER A 110 -8.24 2.65 19.59
CA SER A 110 -6.97 1.92 19.77
C SER A 110 -6.55 1.20 18.49
N VAL A 111 -5.25 1.24 18.21
CA VAL A 111 -4.57 0.35 17.27
C VAL A 111 -3.81 -0.67 18.10
N GLU A 112 -4.24 -1.92 18.08
CA GLU A 112 -3.53 -2.97 18.82
C GLU A 112 -2.32 -3.48 18.04
N TYR A 113 -2.47 -3.64 16.72
CA TYR A 113 -1.34 -3.82 15.82
C TYR A 113 -1.69 -3.40 14.41
N LEU A 114 -0.65 -3.04 13.65
CA LEU A 114 -0.66 -2.94 12.21
C LEU A 114 0.67 -3.52 11.71
N ARG A 115 0.58 -4.51 10.83
CA ARG A 115 1.73 -5.17 10.20
C ARG A 115 1.53 -5.10 8.71
N MET A 116 2.56 -4.64 8.01
CA MET A 116 2.53 -4.52 6.56
C MET A 116 3.79 -5.13 5.99
N SER A 117 3.66 -5.81 4.86
CA SER A 117 4.81 -6.41 4.16
C SER A 117 4.58 -6.33 2.66
N GLU A 118 5.67 -6.16 1.92
CA GLU A 118 5.66 -6.08 0.46
C GLU A 118 6.64 -7.07 -0.14
N MET A 119 6.30 -7.59 -1.32
CA MET A 119 7.13 -8.49 -2.12
C MET A 119 6.93 -8.18 -3.60
N VAL A 120 7.90 -8.53 -4.44
CA VAL A 120 7.78 -8.40 -5.89
C VAL A 120 7.40 -9.76 -6.49
N PHE A 121 6.32 -9.79 -7.25
CA PHE A 121 6.02 -10.89 -8.16
C PHE A 121 6.70 -10.62 -9.50
N VAL A 122 7.36 -11.65 -10.04
CA VAL A 122 8.01 -11.64 -11.35
C VAL A 122 7.55 -12.87 -12.12
N GLY A 123 6.89 -12.65 -13.25
CA GLY A 123 6.52 -13.69 -14.20
C GLY A 123 7.75 -14.31 -14.89
N PRO A 124 7.63 -15.53 -15.42
CA PRO A 124 8.75 -16.27 -16.00
C PRO A 124 9.45 -15.57 -17.17
N GLU A 125 8.76 -14.68 -17.89
CA GLU A 125 9.27 -13.92 -19.05
C GLU A 125 9.44 -12.43 -18.73
N ALA A 126 9.24 -12.02 -17.47
CA ALA A 126 9.22 -10.62 -17.09
C ALA A 126 10.65 -10.07 -16.87
N ASP A 127 10.92 -8.88 -17.42
CA ASP A 127 12.12 -8.09 -17.06
C ASP A 127 11.97 -7.51 -15.65
N ASN A 128 12.73 -8.05 -14.69
CA ASN A 128 12.67 -7.66 -13.28
C ASN A 128 13.64 -6.54 -12.90
N LEU A 129 14.51 -6.08 -13.81
CA LEU A 129 15.54 -5.08 -13.50
C LEU A 129 14.90 -3.76 -13.04
N LYS A 130 13.74 -3.43 -13.61
CA LYS A 130 12.98 -2.22 -13.27
C LYS A 130 12.28 -2.30 -11.92
N MET A 131 12.11 -3.51 -11.36
CA MET A 131 11.45 -3.75 -10.07
C MET A 131 12.45 -3.84 -8.90
N ARG A 132 13.73 -4.15 -9.19
CA ARG A 132 14.80 -4.22 -8.17
C ARG A 132 14.90 -3.00 -7.26
N PRO A 133 14.83 -1.75 -7.75
CA PRO A 133 14.92 -0.57 -6.87
C PRO A 133 13.74 -0.43 -5.89
N TRP A 134 12.65 -1.16 -6.14
CA TRP A 134 11.42 -1.08 -5.37
C TRP A 134 11.26 -2.28 -4.43
N HIS A 135 12.13 -3.29 -4.53
CA HIS A 135 12.24 -4.35 -3.54
C HIS A 135 12.82 -3.74 -2.26
N GLY A 136 12.09 -3.82 -1.14
CA GLY A 136 12.49 -3.16 0.11
C GLY A 136 13.95 -3.44 0.48
N MET A 137 14.71 -2.41 0.85
CA MET A 137 16.16 -2.49 1.06
C MET A 137 16.56 -3.07 2.43
N GLY A 138 15.88 -4.12 2.89
CA GLY A 138 15.91 -4.67 4.25
C GLY A 138 17.12 -4.33 5.12
N ALA A 139 16.91 -3.48 6.14
CA ALA A 139 17.82 -3.25 7.26
C ALA A 139 17.16 -3.74 8.57
N ILE A 140 18.00 -4.15 9.52
CA ILE A 140 17.67 -5.10 10.61
C ILE A 140 16.73 -4.50 11.69
N ASN A 141 16.52 -3.17 11.76
CA ASN A 141 15.99 -2.51 12.96
C ASN A 141 14.95 -1.38 12.73
N SER A 142 14.01 -1.51 11.78
CA SER A 142 12.96 -0.49 11.56
C SER A 142 11.57 -1.10 11.36
N TRP A 143 10.57 -0.54 12.03
CA TRP A 143 9.15 -0.96 12.01
C TRP A 143 8.42 -0.59 10.72
N THR A 144 9.07 0.17 9.84
CA THR A 144 8.61 0.36 8.48
C THR A 144 9.24 -0.75 7.65
N ALA A 145 8.41 -1.60 7.04
CA ALA A 145 8.84 -2.28 5.84
C ALA A 145 9.38 -1.19 4.92
N HIS A 146 10.72 -1.13 4.73
CA HIS A 146 11.37 -0.05 3.99
C HIS A 146 10.71 0.01 2.63
N SER A 147 9.82 0.98 2.52
CA SER A 147 9.07 1.21 1.31
C SER A 147 10.02 2.01 0.42
N CYS A 148 9.85 1.98 -0.89
CA CYS A 148 10.66 2.85 -1.74
C CYS A 148 10.58 4.33 -1.29
N ASN A 149 11.57 5.16 -1.64
CA ASN A 149 11.61 6.60 -1.28
C ASN A 149 10.26 7.31 -1.50
N VAL A 150 9.56 6.93 -2.58
CA VAL A 150 8.25 7.45 -2.95
C VAL A 150 7.18 7.08 -1.92
N CYS A 151 7.17 5.86 -1.40
CA CYS A 151 6.29 5.45 -0.31
C CYS A 151 6.71 6.06 1.02
N GLU A 152 8.00 6.06 1.36
CA GLU A 152 8.52 6.64 2.61
C GLU A 152 8.09 8.10 2.76
N ALA A 153 8.09 8.88 1.68
CA ALA A 153 7.63 10.27 1.72
C ALA A 153 6.11 10.42 1.94
N ARG A 154 5.28 9.43 1.57
CA ARG A 154 3.81 9.51 1.62
C ARG A 154 3.19 8.81 2.83
N ILE A 155 3.77 7.71 3.29
CA ILE A 155 3.26 6.91 4.40
C ILE A 155 3.04 7.75 5.67
N PRO A 156 3.96 8.64 6.10
CA PRO A 156 3.74 9.48 7.28
C PRO A 156 2.44 10.28 7.21
N TYR A 157 2.13 10.91 6.08
CA TYR A 157 0.87 11.64 5.88
C TYR A 157 -0.37 10.75 6.00
N LEU A 158 -0.23 9.46 5.67
CA LEU A 158 -1.34 8.52 5.69
C LEU A 158 -1.55 7.89 7.06
N ILE A 159 -0.48 7.66 7.83
CA ILE A 159 -0.54 6.96 9.12
C ILE A 159 -0.56 7.89 10.32
N CYS A 160 0.06 9.06 10.22
CA CYS A 160 0.25 9.93 11.35
C CYS A 160 -1.03 10.74 11.60
N ASP A 161 -1.48 10.72 12.85
CA ASP A 161 -2.35 11.73 13.46
C ASP A 161 -1.59 13.07 13.68
N VAL A 162 -0.41 13.21 13.06
CA VAL A 162 0.52 14.32 13.28
C VAL A 162 0.11 15.43 12.32
N PRO A 163 -0.39 16.57 12.82
CA PRO A 163 -0.75 17.69 11.96
C PRO A 163 0.47 18.10 11.14
N ALA A 164 0.23 18.51 9.88
CA ALA A 164 1.27 18.71 8.87
C ALA A 164 2.41 19.66 9.30
N ASN A 165 2.20 20.48 10.33
CA ASN A 165 3.18 21.37 10.93
C ASN A 165 4.19 20.68 11.88
N GLN A 166 4.07 19.38 12.12
CA GLN A 166 4.95 18.61 13.01
C GLN A 166 5.73 17.49 12.32
N ILE A 167 5.57 17.33 11.00
CA ILE A 167 6.50 16.52 10.19
C ILE A 167 7.68 17.45 9.88
N VAL A 168 8.74 17.34 10.69
CA VAL A 168 10.00 18.09 10.52
C VAL A 168 10.93 17.37 9.55
N ASP A 169 11.61 18.16 8.72
CA ASP A 169 12.60 17.74 7.72
C ASP A 169 13.77 16.94 8.31
#